data_AF-V5N6Z4-F1
#
_entry.id   AF-V5N6Z4-F1
#
_cell.length_a   1.000
_cell.length_b   1.000
_cell.length_c   1.000
_cell.angle_alpha   90.00
_cell.angle_beta   90.00
_cell.angle_gamma   90.00
#
_symmetry.space_group_name_H-M   'P 1'
#
loop_
_entity.id
_entity.type
_entity.pdbx_description
1 polymer ?
#
loop_
_entity_poly.entity_id
_entity_poly.type
_entity_poly.pdbx_seq_one_letter_code
_entity_poly.pdbx_strand_id
1 'polypeptide(L)'
;MATTPSSRRDQVMIGSLPEDFLRVDPSVPTNQQTPQQQQINHDEQTARAIQYGGTGTGANTMGRLSITCMQAKLAKNYGVTRMDPYCRIRIGHAVFETPTDMNGAKNPRWNKTIQCNLPPGVDAIHLEIFDEKAFTTDNRIAWTLVQLPQMIFNGESKEDWYPLSGKQGEDKEGMINLVLAYQQVPVMPMMYAPQPQMVYTQQIPMVMPGYGYMAAPVATYPPAGYPPPMAYPQVPQQPQMVPQQPPQVQQQAPQGAPITQADLQSIQEMFPNMDSEVIRSVLEANRGDKDATVNSLLSMT
;
A
#
# COMPACT_ATOMS: atom_id res chain seq x y z
N MET A 1 5.26 -48.26 -2.57
CA MET A 1 4.47 -47.32 -3.40
C MET A 1 3.86 -46.28 -2.48
N ALA A 2 3.88 -45.03 -2.94
CA ALA A 2 3.62 -43.74 -2.30
C ALA A 2 2.62 -43.63 -1.13
N THR A 3 3.02 -42.91 -0.08
CA THR A 3 2.14 -42.20 0.86
C THR A 3 2.09 -40.72 0.48
N THR A 4 0.92 -40.24 0.06
CA THR A 4 0.63 -38.80 -0.12
C THR A 4 0.06 -38.21 1.18
N PRO A 5 0.56 -37.07 1.68
CA PRO A 5 -0.08 -36.36 2.78
C PRO A 5 -1.25 -35.49 2.28
N SER A 6 -2.44 -35.74 2.82
CA SER A 6 -3.66 -34.95 2.63
C SER A 6 -3.49 -33.52 3.19
N SER A 7 -3.92 -32.53 2.42
CA SER A 7 -3.91 -31.10 2.76
C SER A 7 -4.96 -30.74 3.82
N ARG A 8 -4.66 -29.80 4.73
CA ARG A 8 -5.58 -29.30 5.78
C ARG A 8 -6.82 -28.55 5.26
N ARG A 9 -6.97 -28.38 3.94
CA ARG A 9 -8.09 -27.64 3.34
C ARG A 9 -9.36 -28.48 3.11
N ASP A 10 -9.27 -29.81 3.20
CA ASP A 10 -10.42 -30.72 2.98
C ASP A 10 -11.14 -31.14 4.28
N GLN A 11 -10.74 -30.61 5.43
CA GLN A 11 -11.47 -30.83 6.69
C GLN A 11 -12.61 -29.81 6.82
N VAL A 12 -13.64 -29.96 5.97
CA VAL A 12 -14.94 -29.36 6.25
C VAL A 12 -15.53 -30.12 7.44
N MET A 13 -15.65 -29.44 8.57
CA MET A 13 -16.30 -29.99 9.77
C MET A 13 -17.81 -30.09 9.49
N ILE A 14 -18.24 -31.18 8.86
CA ILE A 14 -19.66 -31.52 8.72
C ILE A 14 -20.08 -32.14 10.05
N GLY A 15 -20.46 -31.29 10.99
CA GLY A 15 -21.07 -31.64 12.27
C GLY A 15 -22.05 -30.55 12.69
N SER A 16 -23.00 -30.87 13.57
CA SER A 16 -23.94 -29.88 14.11
C SER A 16 -23.18 -28.72 14.77
N LEU A 17 -23.50 -27.49 14.35
CA LEU A 17 -22.95 -26.26 14.92
C LEU A 17 -23.21 -26.24 16.44
N PRO A 18 -22.20 -25.94 17.28
CA PRO A 18 -22.40 -25.84 18.74
C PRO A 18 -23.51 -24.84 19.06
N GLU A 19 -24.35 -25.13 20.05
CA GLU A 19 -25.50 -24.28 20.38
C GLU A 19 -25.11 -22.86 20.86
N ASP A 20 -23.84 -22.66 21.24
CA ASP A 20 -23.30 -21.39 21.73
C ASP A 20 -22.55 -20.59 20.65
N PHE A 21 -22.67 -20.97 19.38
CA PHE A 21 -22.04 -20.25 18.28
C PHE A 21 -22.59 -18.81 18.19
N LEU A 22 -21.70 -17.82 18.36
CA LEU A 22 -22.00 -16.38 18.39
C LEU A 22 -22.84 -15.86 19.56
N ARG A 23 -23.05 -16.64 20.63
CA ARG A 23 -23.74 -16.16 21.84
C ARG A 23 -22.71 -15.71 22.89
N VAL A 24 -22.83 -14.46 23.33
CA VAL A 24 -22.10 -13.94 24.49
C VAL A 24 -23.05 -14.04 25.67
N ASP A 25 -22.86 -15.04 26.52
CA ASP A 25 -23.66 -15.22 27.74
C ASP A 25 -23.25 -14.20 28.81
N PRO A 26 -24.14 -13.30 29.26
CA PRO A 26 -23.79 -12.28 30.25
C PRO A 26 -23.78 -12.79 31.71
N SER A 27 -23.96 -14.10 31.94
CA SER A 27 -24.16 -14.68 33.28
C SER A 27 -22.98 -15.48 33.86
N VAL A 28 -21.82 -15.51 33.18
CA VAL A 28 -20.65 -16.24 33.68
C VAL A 28 -19.78 -15.33 34.57
N PRO A 29 -19.54 -15.67 35.86
CA PRO A 29 -18.75 -14.85 36.77
C PRO A 29 -17.29 -14.74 36.34
N THR A 30 -16.82 -13.48 36.32
CA THR A 30 -15.56 -12.93 35.81
C THR A 30 -14.29 -13.37 36.56
N ASN A 31 -13.97 -14.67 36.59
CA ASN A 31 -12.65 -15.07 37.12
C ASN A 31 -11.95 -16.21 36.39
N GLN A 32 -12.35 -16.47 35.15
CA GLN A 32 -11.56 -17.30 34.23
C GLN A 32 -11.39 -16.52 32.95
N GLN A 33 -10.14 -16.25 32.58
CA GLN A 33 -9.79 -15.66 31.30
C GLN A 33 -10.34 -16.56 30.20
N THR A 34 -11.49 -16.19 29.65
CA THR A 34 -12.09 -16.89 28.51
C THR A 34 -11.09 -16.85 27.34
N PRO A 35 -11.01 -17.90 26.51
CA PRO A 35 -10.15 -17.92 25.32
C PRO A 35 -10.32 -16.68 24.43
N GLN A 36 -11.52 -16.10 24.42
CA GLN A 36 -11.83 -14.84 23.75
C GLN A 36 -10.99 -13.66 24.25
N GLN A 37 -10.71 -13.55 25.55
CA GLN A 37 -9.94 -12.42 26.09
C GLN A 37 -8.44 -12.56 25.81
N GLN A 38 -7.93 -13.80 25.74
CA GLN A 38 -6.58 -14.05 25.23
C GLN A 38 -6.46 -13.74 23.74
N GLN A 39 -7.51 -14.05 22.96
CA GLN A 39 -7.55 -13.73 21.53
C GLN A 39 -7.62 -12.22 21.29
N ILE A 40 -8.46 -11.50 22.04
CA ILE A 40 -8.54 -10.03 21.97
C ILE A 40 -7.17 -9.40 22.31
N ASN A 41 -6.48 -9.89 23.34
CA ASN A 41 -5.15 -9.40 23.68
C ASN A 41 -4.10 -9.70 22.60
N HIS A 42 -4.17 -10.87 21.94
CA HIS A 42 -3.28 -11.22 20.82
C HIS A 42 -3.54 -10.34 19.60
N ASP A 43 -4.81 -10.12 19.28
CA ASP A 43 -5.23 -9.26 18.17
C ASP A 43 -4.84 -7.81 18.43
N GLU A 44 -4.96 -7.33 19.68
CA GLU A 44 -4.55 -5.97 20.05
C GLU A 44 -3.03 -5.79 19.98
N GLN A 45 -2.24 -6.78 20.39
CA GLN A 45 -0.78 -6.76 20.21
C GLN A 45 -0.39 -6.77 18.72
N THR A 46 -1.10 -7.57 17.92
CA THR A 46 -0.90 -7.63 16.46
C THR A 46 -1.25 -6.29 15.79
N ALA A 47 -2.37 -5.67 16.18
CA ALA A 47 -2.80 -4.38 15.66
C ALA A 47 -1.82 -3.25 16.02
N ARG A 48 -1.28 -3.24 17.26
CA ARG A 48 -0.26 -2.27 17.68
C ARG A 48 1.06 -2.44 16.91
N ALA A 49 1.46 -3.67 16.58
CA ALA A 49 2.63 -3.93 15.75
C ALA A 49 2.46 -3.40 14.31
N ILE A 50 1.25 -3.45 13.76
CA ILE A 50 0.92 -2.92 12.43
C ILE A 50 0.84 -1.38 12.43
N GLN A 51 0.36 -0.76 13.52
CA GLN A 51 0.25 0.71 13.60
C GLN A 51 1.60 1.42 13.78
N TYR A 52 2.53 0.85 14.54
CA TYR A 52 3.84 1.48 14.79
C TYR A 52 4.98 0.93 13.92
N GLY A 53 4.76 -0.16 13.18
CA GLY A 53 5.66 -0.70 12.16
C GLY A 53 5.07 -0.50 10.77
N GLY A 54 5.64 0.43 9.99
CA GLY A 54 5.20 0.71 8.63
C GLY A 54 4.94 -0.58 7.81
N THR A 55 3.75 -0.66 7.23
CA THR A 55 3.33 -1.72 6.30
C THR A 55 3.65 -3.15 6.77
N GLY A 56 2.95 -3.63 7.80
CA GLY A 56 2.32 -4.98 7.86
C GLY A 56 3.09 -6.21 7.39
N THR A 57 4.41 -6.15 7.32
CA THR A 57 5.30 -7.25 6.96
C THR A 57 6.44 -7.22 7.96
N GLY A 58 6.17 -7.75 9.16
CA GLY A 58 7.22 -8.44 9.94
C GLY A 58 7.72 -9.69 9.22
N ALA A 59 7.77 -9.64 7.88
CA ALA A 59 8.13 -10.74 7.02
C ALA A 59 9.63 -10.93 7.19
N ASN A 60 10.01 -12.18 7.45
CA ASN A 60 11.35 -12.67 7.15
C ASN A 60 11.75 -12.12 5.77
N THR A 61 12.56 -11.06 5.76
CA THR A 61 13.09 -10.42 4.57
C THR A 61 14.60 -10.35 4.76
N MET A 62 15.35 -10.74 3.73
CA MET A 62 16.80 -10.72 3.81
C MET A 62 17.32 -9.27 3.78
N GLY A 63 16.60 -8.40 3.07
CA GLY A 63 16.95 -7.01 2.86
C GLY A 63 16.06 -6.35 1.83
N ARG A 64 16.48 -5.18 1.34
CA ARG A 64 15.74 -4.37 0.37
C ARG A 64 16.44 -4.44 -0.98
N LEU A 65 15.74 -4.98 -1.97
CA LEU A 65 16.16 -5.00 -3.36
C LEU A 65 15.61 -3.77 -4.07
N SER A 66 16.48 -3.06 -4.79
CA SER A 66 16.15 -1.94 -5.66
C SER A 66 16.35 -2.37 -7.11
N ILE A 67 15.30 -2.21 -7.93
CA ILE A 67 15.30 -2.57 -9.34
C ILE A 67 14.95 -1.31 -10.12
N THR A 68 15.88 -0.80 -10.91
CA THR A 68 15.66 0.34 -11.79
C THR A 68 15.43 -0.15 -13.21
N CYS A 69 14.21 0.01 -13.70
CA CYS A 69 13.88 -0.17 -15.11
C CYS A 69 14.29 1.09 -15.88
N MET A 70 15.40 1.02 -16.62
CA MET A 70 15.95 2.17 -17.33
C MET A 70 15.20 2.38 -18.65
N GLN A 71 15.42 1.48 -19.59
CA GLN A 71 14.90 1.53 -20.96
C GLN A 71 14.90 0.14 -21.58
N ALA A 72 14.12 -0.04 -22.65
CA ALA A 72 14.19 -1.24 -23.49
C ALA A 72 14.39 -0.90 -24.96
N LYS A 73 14.89 -1.88 -25.71
CA LYS A 73 14.93 -1.89 -27.17
C LYS A 73 14.17 -3.12 -27.64
N LEU A 74 12.92 -2.93 -28.05
CA LEU A 74 12.01 -3.99 -28.46
C LEU A 74 12.17 -4.30 -29.96
N ALA A 75 12.06 -5.57 -30.31
CA ALA A 75 12.24 -6.02 -31.69
C ALA A 75 11.14 -5.50 -32.63
N LYS A 76 9.88 -5.46 -32.16
CA LYS A 76 8.70 -5.19 -32.98
C LYS A 76 7.70 -4.26 -32.29
N ASN A 77 6.98 -3.47 -33.10
CA ASN A 77 5.79 -2.75 -32.67
C ASN A 77 4.55 -3.61 -32.97
N TYR A 78 3.81 -4.00 -31.93
CA TYR A 78 2.59 -4.79 -32.05
C TYR A 78 1.30 -3.96 -31.99
N GLY A 79 1.40 -2.70 -31.58
CA GLY A 79 0.29 -1.75 -31.65
C GLY A 79 -0.07 -1.40 -33.09
N VAL A 80 -1.34 -1.05 -33.30
CA VAL A 80 -1.79 -0.41 -34.55
C VAL A 80 -1.13 0.96 -34.69
N THR A 81 -1.07 1.69 -33.58
CA THR A 81 -0.28 2.91 -33.38
C THR A 81 1.03 2.57 -32.66
N ARG A 82 1.75 3.60 -32.18
CA ARG A 82 2.84 3.39 -31.22
C ARG A 82 2.29 2.69 -29.97
N MET A 83 3.04 1.72 -29.48
CA MET A 83 2.78 1.09 -28.19
C MET A 83 3.06 2.05 -27.04
N ASP A 84 2.36 1.84 -25.94
CA ASP A 84 2.48 2.54 -24.66
C ASP A 84 2.99 1.56 -23.61
N PRO A 85 4.30 1.25 -23.58
CA PRO A 85 4.77 0.14 -22.78
C PRO A 85 5.02 0.48 -21.30
N TYR A 86 4.76 -0.49 -20.43
CA TYR A 86 5.16 -0.48 -19.02
C TYR A 86 5.73 -1.84 -18.59
N CYS A 87 6.55 -1.83 -17.53
CA CYS A 87 7.12 -3.04 -16.95
C CYS A 87 6.28 -3.51 -15.76
N ARG A 88 6.05 -4.82 -15.68
CA ARG A 88 5.50 -5.52 -14.51
C ARG A 88 6.54 -6.49 -13.97
N ILE A 89 6.91 -6.33 -12.70
CA ILE A 89 7.94 -7.13 -12.04
C ILE A 89 7.29 -7.96 -10.93
N ARG A 90 7.53 -9.27 -10.95
CA ARG A 90 7.10 -10.20 -9.91
C ARG A 90 8.30 -10.73 -9.15
N ILE A 91 8.23 -10.66 -7.81
CA ILE A 91 9.30 -11.05 -6.88
C ILE A 91 8.65 -11.78 -5.72
N GLY A 92 8.87 -13.10 -5.63
CA GLY A 92 8.08 -13.96 -4.75
C GLY A 92 6.58 -13.80 -5.04
N HIS A 93 5.83 -13.31 -4.05
CA HIS A 93 4.38 -13.07 -4.16
C HIS A 93 4.01 -11.62 -4.50
N ALA A 94 4.97 -10.70 -4.47
CA ALA A 94 4.74 -9.28 -4.74
C ALA A 94 4.82 -8.98 -6.24
N VAL A 95 4.00 -8.03 -6.68
CA VAL A 95 3.98 -7.52 -8.05
C VAL A 95 4.09 -5.99 -8.00
N PHE A 96 4.93 -5.43 -8.86
CA PHE A 96 5.16 -4.00 -8.98
C PHE A 96 5.13 -3.59 -10.44
N GLU A 97 4.69 -2.36 -10.71
CA GLU A 97 4.59 -1.84 -12.07
C GLU A 97 5.27 -0.48 -12.18
N THR A 98 5.85 -0.20 -13.35
CA THR A 98 6.32 1.14 -13.70
C THR A 98 5.16 1.98 -14.22
N PRO A 99 5.28 3.32 -14.20
CA PRO A 99 4.45 4.14 -15.06
C PRO A 99 4.63 3.74 -16.52
N THR A 100 3.63 4.05 -17.32
CA THR A 100 3.66 3.81 -18.77
C THR A 100 4.46 4.87 -19.49
N ASP A 101 5.28 4.44 -20.44
CA ASP A 101 5.96 5.34 -21.35
C ASP A 101 5.08 5.61 -22.57
N MET A 102 4.29 6.68 -22.50
CA MET A 102 3.36 7.06 -23.55
C MET A 102 4.09 7.29 -24.88
N ASN A 103 3.67 6.58 -25.93
CA ASN A 103 4.24 6.55 -27.27
C ASN A 103 5.70 6.07 -27.35
N GLY A 104 6.16 5.30 -26.36
CA GLY A 104 7.52 4.72 -26.30
C GLY A 104 7.83 3.75 -27.44
N ALA A 105 6.79 3.12 -28.02
CA ALA A 105 6.89 2.20 -29.16
C ALA A 105 7.98 1.14 -28.96
N LYS A 106 9.03 1.13 -29.80
CA LYS A 106 10.13 0.15 -29.73
C LYS A 106 11.27 0.53 -28.77
N ASN A 107 11.32 1.77 -28.29
CA ASN A 107 12.45 2.23 -27.47
C ASN A 107 11.99 2.92 -26.19
N PRO A 108 11.21 2.23 -25.34
CA PRO A 108 10.65 2.90 -24.18
C PRO A 108 11.66 3.21 -23.10
N ARG A 109 11.37 4.23 -22.30
CA ARG A 109 12.21 4.75 -21.21
C ARG A 109 11.37 5.06 -19.99
N TRP A 110 11.70 4.43 -18.87
CA TRP A 110 10.98 4.61 -17.62
C TRP A 110 11.83 5.32 -16.56
N ASN A 111 13.12 4.98 -16.47
CA ASN A 111 14.02 5.42 -15.40
C ASN A 111 13.36 5.33 -14.01
N LYS A 112 12.65 4.23 -13.76
CA LYS A 112 11.87 4.03 -12.54
C LYS A 112 12.53 2.99 -11.66
N THR A 113 12.86 3.39 -10.42
CA THR A 113 13.30 2.49 -9.36
C THR A 113 12.10 1.98 -8.58
N ILE A 114 12.00 0.66 -8.47
CA ILE A 114 11.08 -0.07 -7.61
C ILE A 114 11.89 -0.62 -6.44
N GLN A 115 11.41 -0.40 -5.22
CA GLN A 115 12.01 -0.94 -4.00
C GLN A 115 11.09 -2.00 -3.40
N CYS A 116 11.66 -3.14 -3.03
CA CYS A 116 10.91 -4.24 -2.44
C CYS A 116 11.73 -4.98 -1.39
N ASN A 117 11.04 -5.60 -0.45
CA ASN A 117 11.63 -6.53 0.52
C ASN A 117 11.88 -7.86 -0.18
N LEU A 118 13.11 -8.37 -0.13
CA LEU A 118 13.48 -9.64 -0.77
C LEU A 118 13.23 -10.80 0.20
N PRO A 119 12.27 -11.71 -0.08
CA PRO A 119 12.02 -12.86 0.78
C PRO A 119 13.17 -13.88 0.74
N PRO A 120 13.41 -14.64 1.83
CA PRO A 120 14.37 -15.73 1.85
C PRO A 120 14.14 -16.75 0.74
N GLY A 121 15.21 -17.14 0.06
CA GLY A 121 15.19 -18.15 -1.00
C GLY A 121 14.73 -17.65 -2.37
N VAL A 122 14.40 -16.36 -2.51
CA VAL A 122 14.13 -15.77 -3.83
C VAL A 122 15.45 -15.32 -4.46
N ASP A 123 15.81 -15.93 -5.58
CA ASP A 123 17.03 -15.69 -6.34
C ASP A 123 16.79 -15.13 -7.74
N ALA A 124 15.53 -15.03 -8.19
CA ALA A 124 15.17 -14.51 -9.50
C ALA A 124 13.99 -13.53 -9.44
N ILE A 125 13.94 -12.62 -10.41
CA ILE A 125 12.79 -11.74 -10.66
C ILE A 125 12.21 -12.05 -12.04
N HIS A 126 10.88 -12.13 -12.13
CA HIS A 126 10.19 -12.28 -13.41
C HIS A 126 9.71 -10.91 -13.87
N LEU A 127 10.23 -10.44 -15.01
CA LEU A 127 9.88 -9.15 -15.59
C LEU A 127 9.08 -9.37 -16.88
N GLU A 128 8.00 -8.62 -17.02
CA GLU A 128 7.15 -8.59 -18.20
C GLU A 128 7.03 -7.15 -18.69
N ILE A 129 6.91 -6.96 -20.00
CA ILE A 129 6.62 -5.67 -20.63
C ILE A 129 5.27 -5.80 -21.31
N PHE A 130 4.34 -4.92 -20.95
CA PHE A 130 3.00 -4.84 -21.50
C PHE A 130 2.83 -3.58 -22.35
N ASP A 131 1.89 -3.62 -23.30
CA ASP A 131 1.35 -2.47 -24.03
C ASP A 131 0.04 -2.07 -23.33
N GLU A 132 0.02 -0.91 -22.66
CA GLU A 132 -1.19 -0.38 -22.03
C GLU A 132 -2.21 0.03 -23.10
N LYS A 133 -3.48 -0.31 -22.89
CA LYS A 133 -4.54 0.05 -23.82
C LYS A 133 -5.74 0.64 -23.11
N ALA A 134 -6.24 1.74 -23.66
CA ALA A 134 -7.38 2.47 -23.07
C ALA A 134 -8.71 1.68 -23.07
N PHE A 135 -8.93 0.79 -24.03
CA PHE A 135 -10.25 0.18 -24.26
C PHE A 135 -10.25 -1.36 -24.32
N THR A 136 -9.10 -2.00 -24.15
CA THR A 136 -8.97 -3.46 -24.21
C THR A 136 -7.95 -3.93 -23.21
N THR A 137 -7.90 -5.23 -22.92
CA THR A 137 -6.85 -5.80 -22.07
C THR A 137 -5.46 -5.51 -22.60
N ASP A 138 -4.55 -5.19 -21.68
CA ASP A 138 -3.14 -4.96 -21.97
C ASP A 138 -2.50 -6.22 -22.57
N ASN A 139 -1.69 -5.99 -23.60
CA ASN A 139 -1.03 -7.07 -24.30
C ASN A 139 0.40 -7.23 -23.79
N ARG A 140 0.76 -8.44 -23.34
CA ARG A 140 2.17 -8.74 -23.07
C ARG A 140 2.97 -8.70 -24.38
N ILE A 141 3.95 -7.80 -24.41
CA ILE A 141 4.89 -7.65 -25.52
C ILE A 141 6.03 -8.65 -25.36
N ALA A 142 6.67 -8.63 -24.18
CA ALA A 142 7.88 -9.39 -23.91
C ALA A 142 7.98 -9.79 -22.43
N TRP A 143 8.90 -10.70 -22.11
CA TRP A 143 9.20 -11.10 -20.75
C TRP A 143 10.63 -11.62 -20.63
N THR A 144 11.15 -11.69 -19.40
CA THR A 144 12.43 -12.29 -19.08
C THR A 144 12.47 -12.72 -17.61
N LEU A 145 13.29 -13.73 -17.30
CA LEU A 145 13.57 -14.17 -15.94
C LEU A 145 15.01 -13.76 -15.60
N VAL A 146 15.17 -12.79 -14.71
CA VAL A 146 16.47 -12.23 -14.34
C VAL A 146 16.93 -12.86 -13.04
N GLN A 147 18.02 -13.63 -13.10
CA GLN A 147 18.69 -14.16 -11.93
C GLN A 147 19.43 -13.04 -11.20
N LEU A 148 19.22 -12.95 -9.88
CA LEU A 148 19.86 -11.97 -9.02
C LEU A 148 21.36 -12.29 -8.90
N PRO A 149 22.25 -11.41 -9.37
CA PRO A 149 23.68 -11.68 -9.39
C PRO A 149 24.26 -11.65 -7.96
N GLN A 150 25.19 -12.54 -7.63
CA GLN A 150 25.72 -12.60 -6.26
C GLN A 150 26.38 -11.29 -5.79
N MET A 151 26.96 -10.51 -6.71
CA MET A 151 27.60 -9.23 -6.41
C MET A 151 26.67 -8.21 -5.73
N ILE A 152 25.37 -8.21 -6.05
CA ILE A 152 24.46 -7.21 -5.44
C ILE A 152 24.27 -7.47 -3.94
N PHE A 153 24.36 -8.73 -3.50
CA PHE A 153 24.28 -9.09 -2.08
C PHE A 153 25.50 -8.65 -1.28
N ASN A 154 26.61 -8.36 -1.95
CA ASN A 154 27.82 -7.80 -1.35
C ASN A 154 27.77 -6.26 -1.23
N GLY A 155 26.64 -5.64 -1.61
CA GLY A 155 26.43 -4.20 -1.58
C GLY A 155 26.83 -3.46 -2.86
N GLU A 156 27.21 -4.19 -3.91
CA GLU A 156 27.48 -3.61 -5.23
C GLU A 156 26.17 -3.41 -6.01
N SER A 157 26.23 -2.62 -7.08
CA SER A 157 25.15 -2.50 -8.07
C SER A 157 25.58 -3.12 -9.40
N LYS A 158 24.62 -3.69 -10.13
CA LYS A 158 24.83 -4.22 -11.48
C LYS A 158 23.88 -3.53 -12.46
N GLU A 159 24.45 -2.83 -13.43
CA GLU A 159 23.74 -2.36 -14.64
C GLU A 159 24.06 -3.31 -15.81
N ASP A 160 23.03 -3.83 -16.49
CA ASP A 160 23.23 -4.75 -17.61
C ASP A 160 22.01 -4.81 -18.54
N TRP A 161 22.22 -5.31 -19.76
CA TRP A 161 21.16 -5.59 -20.72
C TRP A 161 20.73 -7.05 -20.65
N TYR A 162 19.45 -7.28 -20.39
CA TYR A 162 18.85 -8.60 -20.30
C TYR A 162 18.03 -8.89 -21.56
N PRO A 163 18.22 -10.07 -22.20
CA PRO A 163 17.45 -10.43 -23.37
C PRO A 163 15.99 -10.67 -23.02
N LEU A 164 15.12 -10.35 -23.97
CA LEU A 164 13.68 -10.45 -23.85
C LEU A 164 13.15 -11.54 -24.77
N SER A 165 12.28 -12.36 -24.22
CA SER A 165 11.54 -13.41 -24.92
C SER A 165 10.10 -12.97 -25.17
N GLY A 166 9.47 -13.49 -26.23
CA GLY A 166 8.14 -13.05 -26.61
C GLY A 166 7.56 -13.78 -27.81
N LYS A 167 6.74 -13.07 -28.59
CA LYS A 167 6.07 -13.62 -29.78
C LYS A 167 7.04 -13.92 -30.93
N GLN A 168 8.22 -13.26 -30.97
CA GLN A 168 9.29 -13.57 -31.92
C GLN A 168 10.10 -14.82 -31.54
N GLY A 169 9.90 -15.35 -30.33
CA GLY A 169 10.63 -16.50 -29.79
C GLY A 169 11.50 -16.12 -28.58
N GLU A 170 12.28 -17.10 -28.14
CA GLU A 170 13.22 -16.95 -27.03
C GLU A 170 14.34 -15.99 -27.39
N ASP A 171 14.60 -15.01 -26.52
CA ASP A 171 15.63 -13.97 -26.62
C ASP A 171 15.60 -13.14 -27.93
N LYS A 172 14.46 -13.15 -28.63
CA LYS A 172 14.27 -12.49 -29.93
C LYS A 172 13.37 -11.25 -29.86
N GLU A 173 12.89 -10.89 -28.68
CA GLU A 173 11.98 -9.75 -28.49
C GLU A 173 12.73 -8.45 -28.15
N GLY A 174 14.06 -8.50 -28.15
CA GLY A 174 14.93 -7.36 -27.89
C GLY A 174 15.64 -7.47 -26.53
N MET A 175 15.95 -6.35 -25.91
CA MET A 175 16.66 -6.30 -24.63
C MET A 175 16.13 -5.18 -23.72
N ILE A 176 16.23 -5.36 -22.41
CA ILE A 176 15.93 -4.36 -21.38
C ILE A 176 17.17 -4.05 -20.54
N ASN A 177 17.44 -2.76 -20.29
CA ASN A 177 18.49 -2.33 -19.37
C ASN A 177 17.90 -2.19 -17.96
N LEU A 178 18.49 -2.93 -17.01
CA LEU A 178 18.13 -2.88 -15.59
C LEU A 178 19.36 -2.54 -14.75
N VAL A 179 19.14 -1.75 -13.69
CA VAL A 179 20.09 -1.59 -12.59
C VAL A 179 19.54 -2.32 -11.36
N LEU A 180 20.30 -3.27 -10.85
CA LEU A 180 19.98 -4.04 -9.64
C LEU A 180 20.91 -3.62 -8.51
N ALA A 181 20.37 -3.37 -7.33
CA ALA A 181 21.14 -3.10 -6.11
C ALA A 181 20.42 -3.67 -4.90
N TYR A 182 21.17 -4.12 -3.91
CA TYR A 182 20.59 -4.69 -2.69
C TYR A 182 21.24 -4.08 -1.45
N GLN A 183 20.40 -3.79 -0.46
CA GLN A 183 20.82 -3.30 0.84
C GLN A 183 20.25 -4.21 1.91
N GLN A 184 21.12 -4.84 2.70
CA GLN A 184 20.69 -5.58 3.88
C GLN A 184 20.06 -4.60 4.88
N VAL A 185 18.80 -4.84 5.24
CA VAL A 185 18.11 -4.06 6.27
C VAL A 185 18.43 -4.75 7.59
N PRO A 186 19.09 -4.08 8.54
CA PRO A 186 19.32 -4.67 9.85
C PRO A 186 17.96 -4.93 10.48
N VAL A 187 17.63 -6.20 10.72
CA VAL A 187 16.56 -6.59 11.64
C VAL A 187 17.00 -6.11 13.01
N MET A 188 16.54 -4.92 13.40
CA MET A 188 16.65 -4.46 14.77
C MET A 188 15.79 -5.41 15.60
N PRO A 189 16.37 -6.25 16.47
CA PRO A 189 15.55 -7.01 17.39
C PRO A 189 14.70 -6.00 18.19
N MET A 190 13.40 -6.26 18.28
CA MET A 190 12.45 -5.49 19.09
C MET A 190 12.83 -5.60 20.59
N MET A 191 13.90 -4.95 21.01
CA MET A 191 14.43 -5.07 22.38
C MET A 191 13.75 -4.10 23.36
N TYR A 192 12.97 -3.13 22.89
CA TYR A 192 12.34 -2.14 23.76
C TYR A 192 10.98 -1.71 23.22
N ALA A 193 9.97 -2.59 23.33
CA ALA A 193 8.62 -2.10 23.57
C ALA A 193 8.53 -1.84 25.08
N PRO A 194 8.42 -0.58 25.57
CA PRO A 194 8.15 -0.34 26.97
C PRO A 194 6.83 -1.03 27.32
N GLN A 195 6.88 -1.98 28.26
CA GLN A 195 5.69 -2.60 28.82
C GLN A 195 4.77 -1.49 29.35
N PRO A 196 3.48 -1.43 28.95
CA PRO A 196 2.57 -0.45 29.53
C PRO A 196 2.45 -0.75 31.03
N GLN A 197 3.02 0.11 31.86
CA GLN A 197 2.82 0.04 33.30
C GLN A 197 1.34 0.35 33.58
N MET A 198 0.62 -0.64 34.09
CA MET A 198 -0.73 -0.46 34.62
C MET A 198 -0.66 0.56 35.76
N VAL A 199 -1.16 1.77 35.53
CA VAL A 199 -1.29 2.79 36.57
C VAL A 199 -2.55 2.45 37.37
N TYR A 200 -2.39 1.73 38.48
CA TYR A 200 -3.45 1.57 39.46
C TYR A 200 -3.61 2.91 40.20
N THR A 201 -4.57 3.73 39.77
CA THR A 201 -4.93 4.96 40.47
C THR A 201 -5.69 4.61 41.74
N GLN A 202 -4.97 4.44 42.85
CA GLN A 202 -5.59 4.43 44.18
C GLN A 202 -6.10 5.84 44.47
N GLN A 203 -7.42 6.04 44.44
CA GLN A 203 -8.05 7.29 44.82
C GLN A 203 -7.96 7.46 46.34
N ILE A 204 -7.16 8.41 46.80
CA ILE A 204 -7.12 8.84 48.20
C ILE A 204 -7.99 10.11 48.30
N PRO A 205 -9.09 10.12 49.07
CA PRO A 205 -9.89 11.32 49.27
C PRO A 205 -9.14 12.31 50.17
N MET A 206 -8.76 13.48 49.63
CA MET A 206 -8.17 14.57 50.41
C MET A 206 -9.25 15.29 51.23
N VAL A 207 -9.10 15.26 52.55
CA VAL A 207 -9.84 16.11 53.50
C VAL A 207 -8.98 17.35 53.77
N MET A 208 -9.49 18.54 53.45
CA MET A 208 -8.91 19.84 53.79
C MET A 208 -9.27 20.24 55.23
N PRO A 209 -8.29 20.66 56.03
CA PRO A 209 -8.35 21.99 56.68
C PRO A 209 -6.94 22.66 56.66
N GLY A 210 -6.73 23.97 56.58
CA GLY A 210 -7.37 25.09 57.25
C GLY A 210 -6.33 25.85 58.09
N TYR A 211 -5.91 27.04 57.62
CA TYR A 211 -5.21 28.16 58.31
C TYR A 211 -3.78 27.98 58.87
N GLY A 212 -2.92 28.98 58.65
CA GLY A 212 -1.75 29.25 59.52
C GLY A 212 -0.50 29.78 58.83
N TYR A 213 -0.17 31.04 59.13
CA TYR A 213 1.04 31.79 58.82
C TYR A 213 2.29 31.24 59.55
N MET A 214 3.48 31.30 58.92
CA MET A 214 4.72 31.91 59.46
C MET A 214 5.94 31.61 58.57
N ALA A 215 6.89 32.54 58.61
CA ALA A 215 8.02 32.68 57.70
C ALA A 215 9.33 32.04 58.20
N ALA A 216 10.27 31.90 57.25
CA ALA A 216 11.74 31.86 57.36
C ALA A 216 12.40 30.49 57.73
N PRO A 217 13.73 30.29 57.48
CA PRO A 217 14.70 31.15 56.80
C PRO A 217 15.47 30.51 55.62
N VAL A 218 16.12 31.41 54.89
CA VAL A 218 17.07 31.23 53.79
C VAL A 218 18.26 30.32 54.18
N ALA A 219 18.59 29.36 53.30
CA ALA A 219 19.87 28.67 53.28
C ALA A 219 20.58 28.96 51.95
N THR A 220 21.64 29.75 52.05
CA THR A 220 22.65 30.07 51.04
C THR A 220 23.53 28.86 50.71
N TYR A 221 23.91 28.65 49.44
CA TYR A 221 25.23 28.19 48.94
C TYR A 221 25.20 28.12 47.38
N PRO A 222 26.35 28.11 46.67
CA PRO A 222 26.64 29.03 45.56
C PRO A 222 26.46 28.43 44.15
N PRO A 223 26.36 29.27 43.09
CA PRO A 223 26.06 28.82 41.73
C PRO A 223 27.32 28.36 40.96
N ALA A 224 27.27 27.13 40.44
CA ALA A 224 28.22 26.63 39.44
C ALA A 224 27.63 26.79 38.03
N GLY A 225 28.30 27.62 37.24
CA GLY A 225 28.36 27.71 35.77
C GLY A 225 27.23 27.14 34.92
N TYR A 226 26.36 28.03 34.44
CA TYR A 226 25.71 27.90 33.12
C TYR A 226 26.21 29.02 32.21
N PRO A 227 26.60 28.74 30.95
CA PRO A 227 26.93 29.77 29.99
C PRO A 227 25.67 30.56 29.57
N PRO A 228 25.78 31.87 29.28
CA PRO A 228 24.63 32.68 28.90
C PRO A 228 24.08 32.27 27.53
N PRO A 229 22.76 32.33 27.31
CA PRO A 229 22.18 32.15 25.98
C PRO A 229 22.55 33.35 25.09
N MET A 230 23.09 33.04 23.91
CA MET A 230 23.41 33.99 22.86
C MET A 230 22.13 34.71 22.41
N ALA A 231 22.16 36.05 22.44
CA ALA A 231 21.11 36.88 21.87
C ALA A 231 21.16 36.80 20.34
N TYR A 232 20.12 36.25 19.73
CA TYR A 232 19.94 36.34 18.28
C TYR A 232 19.56 37.78 17.90
N PRO A 233 20.18 38.39 16.88
CA PRO A 233 19.76 39.70 16.42
C PRO A 233 18.37 39.62 15.78
N GLN A 234 17.45 40.48 16.24
CA GLN A 234 16.12 40.66 15.63
C GLN A 234 16.27 41.19 14.20
N VAL A 235 15.73 40.44 13.25
CA VAL A 235 15.45 40.92 11.89
C VAL A 235 14.26 41.89 11.92
N PRO A 236 14.32 43.06 11.25
CA PRO A 236 13.20 44.00 11.20
C PRO A 236 12.01 43.37 10.47
N GLN A 237 10.83 43.35 11.09
CA GLN A 237 9.58 42.95 10.45
C GLN A 237 9.19 43.97 9.38
N GLN A 238 9.11 43.55 8.12
CA GLN A 238 8.44 44.31 7.08
C GLN A 238 6.91 44.19 7.27
N PRO A 239 6.12 45.23 6.97
CA PRO A 239 4.68 45.19 7.12
C PRO A 239 4.05 44.15 6.19
N GLN A 240 3.33 43.19 6.77
CA GLN A 240 2.53 42.20 6.05
C GLN A 240 1.43 42.90 5.25
N MET A 241 1.48 42.75 3.92
CA MET A 241 0.32 43.01 3.08
C MET A 241 -0.69 41.87 3.28
N VAL A 242 -1.91 42.26 3.67
CA VAL A 242 -3.05 41.37 3.80
C VAL A 242 -3.39 40.82 2.40
N PRO A 243 -3.46 39.49 2.18
CA PRO A 243 -3.92 38.97 0.90
C PRO A 243 -5.42 39.28 0.77
N GLN A 244 -5.78 40.16 -0.16
CA GLN A 244 -7.17 40.32 -0.57
C GLN A 244 -7.66 39.00 -1.18
N GLN A 245 -8.68 38.40 -0.57
CA GLN A 245 -9.40 37.27 -1.16
C GLN A 245 -10.06 37.73 -2.47
N PRO A 246 -9.92 36.97 -3.57
CA PRO A 246 -10.74 37.20 -4.74
C PRO A 246 -12.22 36.93 -4.40
N PRO A 247 -13.17 37.63 -5.04
CA PRO A 247 -14.59 37.44 -4.77
C PRO A 247 -14.99 36.00 -5.07
N GLN A 248 -15.61 35.33 -4.09
CA GLN A 248 -16.19 34.01 -4.25
C GLN A 248 -17.33 34.09 -5.26
N VAL A 249 -17.09 33.59 -6.47
CA VAL A 249 -18.16 33.18 -7.36
C VAL A 249 -18.86 31.99 -6.71
N GLN A 250 -20.15 32.16 -6.43
CA GLN A 250 -21.00 31.12 -5.89
C GLN A 250 -21.13 30.02 -6.95
N GLN A 251 -20.25 29.00 -6.90
CA GLN A 251 -20.35 27.83 -7.77
C GLN A 251 -21.67 27.11 -7.46
N GLN A 252 -22.63 27.22 -8.37
CA GLN A 252 -23.75 26.30 -8.44
C GLN A 252 -23.18 24.88 -8.60
N ALA A 253 -23.71 23.95 -7.81
CA ALA A 253 -23.35 22.53 -7.88
C ALA A 253 -23.46 22.04 -9.35
N PRO A 254 -22.51 21.22 -9.84
CA PRO A 254 -22.59 20.71 -11.20
C PRO A 254 -23.89 19.92 -11.37
N GLN A 255 -24.74 20.37 -12.28
CA GLN A 255 -25.85 19.56 -12.78
C GLN A 255 -25.22 18.36 -13.52
N GLY A 256 -25.59 17.15 -13.13
CA GLY A 256 -25.12 15.91 -13.77
C GLY A 256 -25.37 15.96 -15.28
N ALA A 257 -24.50 15.29 -16.04
CA ALA A 257 -24.58 15.29 -17.50
C ALA A 257 -25.99 14.87 -17.96
N PRO A 258 -26.60 15.57 -18.94
CA PRO A 258 -27.88 15.16 -19.47
C PRO A 258 -27.75 13.76 -20.07
N ILE A 259 -28.58 12.83 -19.61
CA ILE A 259 -28.59 11.44 -20.08
C ILE A 259 -28.93 11.44 -21.57
N THR A 260 -27.96 11.07 -22.42
CA THR A 260 -28.17 11.04 -23.87
C THR A 260 -28.56 9.65 -24.33
N GLN A 261 -29.34 9.55 -25.41
CA GLN A 261 -29.81 8.27 -25.95
C GLN A 261 -28.66 7.37 -26.45
N ALA A 262 -27.52 7.97 -26.80
CA ALA A 262 -26.29 7.27 -27.15
C ALA A 262 -25.70 6.51 -25.93
N ASP A 263 -25.89 7.04 -24.72
CA ASP A 263 -25.36 6.45 -23.49
C ASP A 263 -26.12 5.16 -23.14
N LEU A 264 -27.43 5.16 -23.33
CA LEU A 264 -28.28 3.98 -23.17
C LEU A 264 -27.93 2.90 -24.19
N GLN A 265 -27.68 3.27 -25.46
CA GLN A 265 -27.28 2.30 -26.49
C GLN A 265 -25.92 1.66 -26.18
N SER A 266 -24.94 2.46 -25.75
CA SER A 266 -23.61 1.94 -25.41
C SER A 266 -23.64 0.98 -24.21
N ILE A 267 -24.47 1.25 -23.20
CA ILE A 267 -24.61 0.35 -22.05
C ILE A 267 -25.43 -0.91 -22.42
N GLN A 268 -26.44 -0.78 -23.28
CA GLN A 268 -27.20 -1.93 -23.81
C GLN A 268 -26.32 -2.88 -24.63
N GLU A 269 -25.33 -2.36 -25.38
CA GLU A 269 -24.35 -3.18 -26.10
C GLU A 269 -23.45 -3.98 -25.15
N MET A 270 -23.10 -3.43 -23.99
CA MET A 270 -22.31 -4.12 -22.96
C MET A 270 -23.12 -5.18 -22.20
N PHE A 271 -24.44 -4.98 -22.07
CA PHE A 271 -25.36 -5.89 -21.35
C PHE A 271 -26.54 -6.30 -22.24
N PRO A 272 -26.33 -7.13 -23.27
CA PRO A 272 -27.38 -7.50 -24.23
C PRO A 272 -28.55 -8.29 -23.62
N ASN A 273 -28.36 -8.87 -22.43
CA ASN A 273 -29.38 -9.63 -21.71
C ASN A 273 -30.16 -8.78 -20.68
N MET A 274 -29.81 -7.50 -20.50
CA MET A 274 -30.43 -6.61 -19.51
C MET A 274 -31.48 -5.73 -20.18
N ASP A 275 -32.60 -5.47 -19.49
CA ASP A 275 -33.69 -4.64 -20.03
C ASP A 275 -33.29 -3.15 -20.07
N SER A 276 -33.62 -2.50 -21.18
CA SER A 276 -33.38 -1.08 -21.44
C SER A 276 -33.99 -0.15 -20.39
N GLU A 277 -35.11 -0.51 -19.77
CA GLU A 277 -35.72 0.29 -18.70
C GLU A 277 -34.91 0.22 -17.40
N VAL A 278 -34.30 -0.94 -17.10
CA VAL A 278 -33.44 -1.12 -15.92
C VAL A 278 -32.14 -0.33 -16.11
N ILE A 279 -31.52 -0.42 -17.29
CA ILE A 279 -30.32 0.36 -17.63
C ILE A 279 -30.60 1.86 -17.48
N ARG A 280 -31.75 2.33 -17.97
CA ARG A 280 -32.15 3.72 -17.84
C ARG A 280 -32.34 4.13 -16.38
N SER A 281 -33.01 3.31 -15.58
CA SER A 281 -33.24 3.60 -14.16
C SER A 281 -31.93 3.69 -13.37
N VAL A 282 -30.96 2.81 -13.66
CA VAL A 282 -29.65 2.81 -12.97
C VAL A 282 -28.79 3.98 -13.45
N LEU A 283 -28.87 4.36 -14.73
CA LEU A 283 -28.19 5.54 -15.27
C LEU A 283 -28.76 6.85 -14.71
N GLU A 284 -30.09 6.91 -14.52
CA GLU A 284 -30.77 8.02 -13.84
C GLU A 284 -30.39 8.09 -12.36
N ALA A 285 -30.32 6.95 -11.66
CA ALA A 285 -29.86 6.90 -10.27
C ALA A 285 -28.40 7.36 -10.10
N ASN A 286 -27.55 7.06 -11.08
CA ASN A 286 -26.15 7.48 -11.12
C ASN A 286 -25.93 8.85 -11.79
N ARG A 287 -27.00 9.64 -12.00
CA ARG A 287 -26.92 11.02 -12.52
C ARG A 287 -26.20 11.14 -13.88
N GLY A 288 -26.35 10.13 -14.73
CA GLY A 288 -25.72 10.07 -16.06
C GLY A 288 -24.25 9.62 -16.05
N ASP A 289 -23.72 9.19 -14.90
CA ASP A 289 -22.38 8.62 -14.82
C ASP A 289 -22.37 7.18 -15.36
N LYS A 290 -21.76 7.01 -16.52
CA LYS A 290 -21.70 5.73 -17.24
C LYS A 290 -20.87 4.69 -16.49
N ASP A 291 -19.74 5.09 -15.93
CA ASP A 291 -18.81 4.17 -15.27
C ASP A 291 -19.40 3.67 -13.95
N ALA A 292 -20.07 4.56 -13.21
CA ALA A 292 -20.83 4.17 -12.02
C ALA A 292 -22.01 3.24 -12.38
N THR A 293 -22.68 3.49 -13.51
CA THR A 293 -23.80 2.67 -13.99
C THR A 293 -23.36 1.28 -14.41
N VAL A 294 -22.25 1.16 -15.14
CA VAL A 294 -21.68 -0.14 -15.54
C VAL A 294 -21.27 -0.96 -14.31
N ASN A 295 -20.59 -0.34 -13.34
CA ASN A 295 -20.23 -1.01 -12.09
C ASN A 295 -21.46 -1.47 -11.28
N SER A 296 -22.53 -0.65 -11.27
CA SER A 296 -23.79 -1.01 -10.62
C SER A 296 -24.48 -2.19 -11.31
N LEU A 297 -24.50 -2.21 -12.65
CA LEU A 297 -25.12 -3.29 -13.42
C LEU A 297 -24.33 -4.61 -13.33
N LEU A 298 -22.99 -4.55 -13.31
CA LEU A 298 -22.13 -5.73 -13.05
C LEU A 298 -22.38 -6.37 -11.69
N SER A 299 -22.77 -5.56 -10.69
CA SER A 299 -23.11 -6.07 -9.35
C SER A 299 -24.48 -6.73 -9.27
N MET A 300 -25.34 -6.53 -10.28
CA MET A 300 -26.70 -7.07 -10.33
C MET A 300 -26.84 -8.33 -11.21
N THR A 301 -25.82 -8.66 -12.01
CA THR A 301 -25.74 -9.88 -12.85
C THR A 301 -24.95 -10.98 -12.17
#